data_AF-A0A6V8E4Z1-F1
#
_entry.id   AF-A0A6V8E4Z1-F1
#
_cell.length_a   1.000
_cell.length_b   1.000
_cell.length_c   1.000
_cell.angle_alpha   90.00
_cell.angle_beta   90.00
_cell.angle_gamma   90.00
#
_symmetry.space_group_name_H-M   'P 1'
#
loop_
_entity.id
_entity.type
_entity.pdbx_description
1 polymer ?
#
loop_
_entity_poly.entity_id
_entity_poly.type
_entity_poly.pdbx_seq_one_letter_code
_entity_poly.pdbx_strand_id
1 'polypeptide(L)'
;LDRTLSQLSGGELQRVAICATLLRDVDVYFFDEPSSYLDIFERMRIVKVIQELAEEKRVIVIEHDLAVLDVLADLTHIVYGVKGAYGIFTPARNTRKAINAYLDGYLPEENVRIRNKPIKFLRHRDKSAERGTPVVSWGGLEKTLGDFTLTSGEGAVHRSEVVGVVGSNGTGKSTMIKILAGEHDYDAGWVTADATISYKPQHIDVDFDGSVQLWLDSELGPRWRSGEFHVNVIKALGIDQLLPKRVKKLSGGERQAVSIALCLGRDADLYLLDEPSAHLDANARMEAAKAIRRTMEANEKSAFVIDHDVYFIDIVSDSLLVFEGQGGVEGRATGPYRLREGMNRFLAGVDVTFRRDHDSRRPRINKNDSRKDREQRNSGDYYSYDA
;
A
#
# COMPACT_ATOMS: atom_id res chain seq x y z
N LEU A 1 15.15 23.69 -10.68
CA LEU A 1 13.94 24.41 -11.14
C LEU A 1 13.86 24.43 -12.68
N ASP A 2 14.78 23.76 -13.39
CA ASP A 2 14.91 23.82 -14.86
C ASP A 2 14.23 22.66 -15.62
N ARG A 3 13.42 21.84 -14.93
CA ARG A 3 12.67 20.73 -15.54
C ARG A 3 11.26 21.20 -15.94
N THR A 4 10.80 20.78 -17.12
CA THR A 4 9.42 21.05 -17.57
C THR A 4 8.43 20.13 -16.85
N LEU A 5 7.16 20.53 -16.77
CA LEU A 5 6.11 19.71 -16.13
C LEU A 5 6.01 18.30 -16.74
N SER A 6 6.22 18.17 -18.05
CA SER A 6 6.20 16.88 -18.76
C SER A 6 7.33 15.92 -18.34
N GLN A 7 8.38 16.43 -17.71
CA GLN A 7 9.51 15.64 -17.25
C GLN A 7 9.37 15.20 -15.80
N LEU A 8 8.36 15.69 -15.06
CA LEU A 8 8.19 15.43 -13.65
C LEU A 8 7.51 14.06 -13.42
N SER A 9 7.94 13.36 -12.37
CA SER A 9 7.25 12.15 -11.90
C SER A 9 5.87 12.48 -11.33
N GLY A 10 5.02 11.46 -11.13
CA GLY A 10 3.71 11.65 -10.51
C GLY A 10 3.77 12.35 -9.14
N GLY A 11 4.72 11.94 -8.28
CA GLY A 11 4.93 12.59 -6.98
C GLY A 11 5.50 14.01 -7.09
N GLU A 12 6.38 14.28 -8.06
CA GLU A 12 6.86 15.64 -8.34
C GLU A 12 5.73 16.55 -8.79
N LEU A 13 4.88 16.09 -9.71
CA LEU A 13 3.69 16.81 -10.17
C LEU A 13 2.71 17.08 -9.03
N GLN A 14 2.48 16.09 -8.16
CA GLN A 14 1.60 16.23 -7.02
C GLN A 14 2.10 17.33 -6.06
N ARG A 15 3.41 17.35 -5.75
CA ARG A 15 4.00 18.40 -4.89
C ARG A 15 3.90 19.78 -5.53
N VAL A 16 4.14 19.89 -6.84
CA VAL A 16 3.98 21.16 -7.58
C VAL A 16 2.53 21.64 -7.52
N ALA A 17 1.55 20.76 -7.71
CA ALA A 17 0.13 21.09 -7.63
C ALA A 17 -0.26 21.58 -6.23
N ILE A 18 0.20 20.90 -5.18
CA ILE A 18 -0.04 21.32 -3.79
C ILE A 18 0.58 22.70 -3.53
N CYS A 19 1.84 22.92 -3.90
CA CYS A 19 2.47 24.24 -3.75
C CYS A 19 1.72 25.33 -4.52
N ALA A 20 1.29 25.06 -5.75
CA ALA A 20 0.54 26.03 -6.54
C ALA A 20 -0.80 26.41 -5.89
N THR A 21 -1.47 25.46 -5.23
CA THR A 21 -2.68 25.71 -4.45
C THR A 21 -2.38 26.54 -3.21
N LEU A 22 -1.34 26.20 -2.45
CA LEU A 22 -0.94 26.92 -1.23
C LEU A 22 -0.52 28.38 -1.48
N LEU A 23 -0.02 28.69 -2.66
CA LEU A 23 0.34 30.07 -3.03
C LEU A 23 -0.87 30.97 -3.30
N ARG A 24 -2.09 30.43 -3.37
CA ARG A 24 -3.31 31.21 -3.58
C ARG A 24 -3.84 31.69 -2.24
N ASP A 25 -3.88 33.00 -2.00
CA ASP A 25 -4.55 33.52 -0.81
C ASP A 25 -6.07 33.49 -0.98
N VAL A 26 -6.71 32.45 -0.44
CA VAL A 26 -8.16 32.22 -0.45
C VAL A 26 -8.67 31.84 0.94
N ASP A 27 -9.99 31.88 1.13
CA ASP A 27 -10.64 31.54 2.40
C ASP A 27 -10.85 30.03 2.59
N VAL A 28 -11.01 29.29 1.48
CA VAL A 28 -11.32 27.87 1.46
C VAL A 28 -10.43 27.14 0.47
N TYR A 29 -9.73 26.11 0.95
CA TYR A 29 -8.87 25.25 0.14
C TYR A 29 -9.51 23.87 -0.02
N PHE A 30 -9.45 23.35 -1.24
CA PHE A 30 -9.86 21.99 -1.56
C PHE A 30 -8.63 21.20 -2.00
N PHE A 31 -8.39 20.07 -1.34
CA PHE A 31 -7.36 19.11 -1.73
C PHE A 31 -8.06 17.80 -2.11
N ASP A 32 -7.96 17.43 -3.37
CA ASP A 32 -8.49 16.17 -3.89
C ASP A 32 -7.35 15.15 -4.00
N GLU A 33 -7.38 14.14 -3.13
CA GLU A 33 -6.37 13.08 -3.00
C GLU A 33 -4.91 13.60 -2.93
N PRO A 34 -4.57 14.49 -1.96
CA PRO A 34 -3.23 15.08 -1.87
C PRO A 34 -2.12 14.04 -1.66
N SER A 35 -2.41 12.87 -1.07
CA SER A 35 -1.43 11.81 -0.80
C SER A 35 -1.06 10.93 -2.01
N SER A 36 -1.79 11.03 -3.12
CA SER A 36 -1.60 10.15 -4.28
C SER A 36 -0.20 10.26 -4.89
N TYR A 37 0.38 9.12 -5.29
CA TYR A 37 1.74 8.98 -5.85
C TYR A 37 2.92 9.32 -4.91
N LEU A 38 2.63 9.63 -3.65
CA LEU A 38 3.64 10.01 -2.68
C LEU A 38 4.00 8.86 -1.77
N ASP A 39 5.28 8.79 -1.40
CA ASP A 39 5.73 7.91 -0.33
C ASP A 39 5.29 8.44 1.04
N ILE A 40 5.43 7.62 2.09
CA ILE A 40 5.00 8.01 3.44
C ILE A 40 5.70 9.28 3.97
N PHE A 41 6.96 9.52 3.59
CA PHE A 41 7.72 10.68 4.08
C PHE A 41 7.14 11.96 3.50
N GLU A 42 6.84 11.94 2.20
CA GLU A 42 6.21 13.04 1.49
C GLU A 42 4.76 13.25 1.96
N ARG A 43 4.01 12.17 2.20
CA ARG A 43 2.67 12.26 2.80
C ARG A 43 2.72 12.97 4.15
N MET A 44 3.64 12.60 5.04
CA MET A 44 3.76 13.25 6.36
C MET A 44 4.20 14.71 6.29
N ARG A 45 5.02 15.09 5.29
CA ARG A 45 5.33 16.51 5.03
C ARG A 45 4.07 17.29 4.62
N ILE A 46 3.27 16.75 3.70
CA ILE A 46 2.03 17.39 3.26
C ILE A 46 1.01 17.46 4.39
N VAL A 47 0.93 16.43 5.23
CA VAL A 47 0.08 16.46 6.41
C VAL A 47 0.43 17.63 7.32
N LYS A 48 1.72 17.83 7.63
CA LYS A 48 2.19 18.97 8.43
C LYS A 48 1.76 20.31 7.79
N VAL A 49 2.01 20.48 6.50
CA VAL A 49 1.69 21.71 5.75
C VAL A 49 0.17 21.99 5.72
N ILE A 50 -0.65 20.98 5.46
CA ILE A 50 -2.12 21.14 5.43
C ILE A 50 -2.68 21.42 6.82
N GLN A 51 -2.10 20.82 7.87
CA GLN A 51 -2.50 21.10 9.25
C GLN A 51 -2.19 22.53 9.66
N GLU A 52 -0.99 23.03 9.36
CA GLU A 52 -0.61 24.43 9.59
C GLU A 52 -1.57 25.39 8.87
N LEU A 53 -1.90 25.11 7.60
CA LEU A 53 -2.89 25.90 6.86
C LEU A 53 -4.28 25.89 7.51
N ALA A 54 -4.69 24.75 8.06
CA ALA A 54 -6.01 24.57 8.68
C ALA A 54 -6.15 25.32 10.02
N GLU A 55 -5.06 25.82 10.61
CA GLU A 55 -5.11 26.70 11.79
C GLU A 55 -5.72 28.06 11.46
N GLU A 56 -5.52 28.55 10.23
CA GLU A 56 -5.94 29.89 9.80
C GLU A 56 -7.06 29.87 8.73
N LYS A 57 -7.14 28.81 7.94
CA LYS A 57 -8.00 28.73 6.75
C LYS A 57 -8.91 27.50 6.80
N ARG A 58 -10.01 27.53 6.03
CA ARG A 58 -10.90 26.36 5.91
C ARG A 58 -10.33 25.40 4.88
N VAL A 59 -10.24 24.13 5.24
CA VAL A 59 -9.69 23.09 4.38
C VAL A 59 -10.68 21.94 4.21
N ILE A 60 -10.89 21.51 2.97
CA ILE A 60 -11.65 20.30 2.62
C ILE A 60 -10.68 19.35 1.92
N VAL A 61 -10.57 18.12 2.45
CA VAL A 61 -9.70 17.08 1.92
C VAL A 61 -10.54 15.87 1.51
N ILE A 62 -10.27 15.33 0.32
CA ILE A 62 -10.73 14.01 -0.12
C ILE A 62 -9.53 13.07 -0.05
N GLU A 63 -9.68 11.94 0.63
CA GLU A 63 -8.59 10.98 0.81
C GLU A 63 -9.07 9.53 0.74
N HIS A 64 -8.19 8.68 0.22
CA HIS A 64 -8.36 7.24 0.22
C HIS A 64 -7.41 6.55 1.21
N ASP A 65 -6.34 7.23 1.65
CA ASP A 65 -5.50 6.76 2.74
C ASP A 65 -6.14 7.12 4.09
N LEU A 66 -6.72 6.10 4.73
CA LEU A 66 -7.43 6.25 6.00
C LEU A 66 -6.51 6.62 7.17
N ALA A 67 -5.20 6.31 7.09
CA ALA A 67 -4.25 6.70 8.13
C ALA A 67 -3.95 8.19 8.02
N VAL A 68 -3.71 8.69 6.80
CA VAL A 68 -3.51 10.12 6.52
C VAL A 68 -4.77 10.93 6.87
N LEU A 69 -5.95 10.45 6.47
CA LEU A 69 -7.22 11.10 6.77
C LEU A 69 -7.47 11.27 8.29
N ASP A 70 -7.07 10.28 9.11
CA ASP A 70 -7.24 10.33 10.58
C ASP A 70 -6.41 11.43 11.27
N VAL A 71 -5.36 11.91 10.60
CA VAL A 71 -4.51 13.00 11.11
C VAL A 71 -4.93 14.34 10.55
N LEU A 72 -5.32 14.37 9.27
CA LEU A 72 -5.72 15.59 8.58
C LEU A 72 -7.07 16.14 9.04
N ALA A 73 -8.06 15.27 9.25
CA ALA A 73 -9.43 15.68 9.44
C ALA A 73 -9.86 15.63 10.91
N ASP A 74 -10.65 16.63 11.33
CA ASP A 74 -11.39 16.61 12.60
C ASP A 74 -12.82 16.06 12.41
N LEU A 75 -13.42 16.40 11.26
CA LEU A 75 -14.73 15.98 10.82
C LEU A 75 -14.64 15.28 9.46
N THR A 76 -15.38 14.19 9.31
CA THR A 76 -15.36 13.36 8.10
C THR A 76 -16.78 13.04 7.65
N HIS A 77 -16.98 13.15 6.35
CA HIS A 77 -18.15 12.64 5.64
C HIS A 77 -17.79 11.33 4.95
N ILE A 78 -18.67 10.34 5.02
CA ILE A 78 -18.53 9.10 4.26
C ILE A 78 -19.41 9.23 3.02
N VAL A 79 -18.84 8.90 1.86
CA VAL A 79 -19.59 8.79 0.61
C VAL A 79 -19.88 7.32 0.35
N TYR A 80 -21.15 6.96 0.21
CA TYR A 80 -21.57 5.60 -0.11
C TYR A 80 -22.60 5.59 -1.25
N GLY A 81 -22.72 4.47 -1.94
CA GLY A 81 -23.68 4.33 -3.03
C GLY A 81 -23.28 3.23 -3.99
N VAL A 82 -23.70 3.36 -5.25
CA VAL A 82 -23.38 2.42 -6.32
C VAL A 82 -22.50 3.12 -7.34
N LYS A 83 -21.28 2.58 -7.54
CA LYS A 83 -20.27 3.15 -8.44
C LYS A 83 -20.86 3.35 -9.84
N GLY A 84 -20.70 4.56 -10.38
CA GLY A 84 -21.23 4.94 -11.69
C GLY A 84 -22.74 5.18 -11.74
N ALA A 85 -23.46 5.06 -10.62
CA ALA A 85 -24.90 5.33 -10.54
C ALA A 85 -25.21 6.50 -9.60
N TYR A 86 -24.86 6.40 -8.32
CA TYR A 86 -25.14 7.46 -7.34
C TYR A 86 -24.18 7.40 -6.14
N GLY A 87 -24.04 8.52 -5.44
CA GLY A 87 -23.32 8.66 -4.17
C GLY A 87 -24.09 9.54 -3.19
N ILE A 88 -24.10 9.17 -1.92
CA ILE A 88 -24.77 9.85 -0.83
C ILE A 88 -23.71 10.21 0.21
N PHE A 89 -23.69 11.47 0.63
CA PHE A 89 -22.85 11.96 1.71
C PHE A 89 -23.57 11.75 3.04
N THR A 90 -22.90 11.13 4.01
CA THR A 90 -23.36 11.16 5.41
C THR A 90 -23.22 12.57 5.99
N PRO A 91 -23.93 12.90 7.07
CA PRO A 91 -23.59 14.04 7.91
C PRO A 91 -22.14 13.96 8.43
N ALA A 92 -21.61 15.11 8.84
CA ALA A 92 -20.26 15.21 9.40
C ALA A 92 -20.18 14.47 10.75
N ARG A 93 -19.12 13.68 10.93
CA ARG A 93 -18.85 12.99 12.20
C ARG A 93 -17.40 13.17 12.59
N ASN A 94 -17.10 13.00 13.88
CA ASN A 94 -15.72 12.91 14.32
C ASN A 94 -14.97 11.81 13.54
N THR A 95 -13.80 12.14 13.00
CA THR A 95 -13.04 11.30 12.07
C THR A 95 -12.79 9.89 12.57
N ARG A 96 -12.46 9.71 13.86
CA ARG A 96 -12.28 8.36 14.45
C ARG A 96 -13.55 7.52 14.32
N LYS A 97 -14.72 8.08 14.63
CA LYS A 97 -16.01 7.38 14.54
C LYS A 97 -16.38 7.08 13.09
N ALA A 98 -16.13 8.03 12.18
CA ALA A 98 -16.39 7.84 10.75
C ALA A 98 -15.55 6.69 10.18
N ILE A 99 -14.23 6.69 10.43
CA ILE A 99 -13.34 5.63 9.96
C ILE A 99 -13.75 4.27 10.55
N ASN A 100 -14.06 4.20 11.85
CA ASN A 100 -14.47 2.94 12.46
C ASN A 100 -15.78 2.40 11.85
N ALA A 101 -16.80 3.25 11.65
CA ALA A 101 -18.05 2.85 10.98
C ALA A 101 -17.83 2.40 9.52
N TYR A 102 -16.94 3.09 8.80
CA TYR A 102 -16.54 2.70 7.44
C TYR A 102 -15.88 1.32 7.42
N LEU A 103 -14.95 1.05 8.34
CA LEU A 103 -14.28 -0.24 8.48
C LEU A 103 -15.26 -1.36 8.89
N ASP A 104 -16.24 -1.07 9.74
CA ASP A 104 -17.28 -2.04 10.10
C ASP A 104 -18.21 -2.37 8.92
N GLY A 105 -18.33 -1.46 7.96
CA GLY A 105 -19.17 -1.65 6.77
C GLY A 105 -20.66 -1.40 7.02
N TYR A 106 -21.00 -0.79 8.15
CA TYR A 106 -22.37 -0.42 8.51
C TYR A 106 -22.38 0.99 9.09
N LEU A 107 -23.26 1.82 8.56
CA LEU A 107 -23.48 3.20 8.94
C LEU A 107 -24.72 3.28 9.84
N PRO A 108 -24.56 3.39 11.17
CA PRO A 108 -25.67 3.19 12.10
C PRO A 108 -26.76 4.26 12.01
N GLU A 109 -26.40 5.53 11.84
CA GLU A 109 -27.38 6.63 11.85
C GLU A 109 -28.20 6.66 10.54
N GLU A 110 -27.59 6.28 9.41
CA GLU A 110 -28.29 6.11 8.14
C GLU A 110 -29.02 4.75 8.06
N ASN A 111 -28.73 3.82 8.97
CA ASN A 111 -29.16 2.44 8.92
C ASN A 111 -28.83 1.76 7.56
N VAL A 112 -27.63 2.02 7.03
CA VAL A 112 -27.19 1.49 5.74
C VAL A 112 -26.00 0.55 5.91
N ARG A 113 -26.07 -0.63 5.30
CA ARG A 113 -24.92 -1.53 5.15
C ARG A 113 -24.19 -1.22 3.84
N ILE A 114 -23.01 -0.61 3.95
CA ILE A 114 -22.16 -0.31 2.79
C ILE A 114 -21.29 -1.52 2.39
N ARG A 115 -21.12 -2.50 3.30
CA ARG A 115 -20.36 -3.71 3.02
C ARG A 115 -20.83 -4.91 3.87
N ASN A 116 -20.77 -6.10 3.25
CA ASN A 116 -21.19 -7.35 3.88
C ASN A 116 -20.27 -7.83 5.00
N LYS A 117 -18.95 -7.68 4.82
CA LYS A 117 -17.93 -8.12 5.78
C LYS A 117 -17.13 -6.91 6.28
N PRO A 118 -16.86 -6.80 7.59
CA PRO A 118 -16.00 -5.72 8.09
C PRO A 118 -14.55 -5.92 7.63
N ILE A 119 -13.79 -4.81 7.58
CA ILE A 119 -12.33 -4.86 7.64
C ILE A 119 -11.95 -4.97 9.11
N LYS A 120 -11.22 -6.02 9.45
CA LYS A 120 -10.68 -6.23 10.78
C LYS A 120 -9.16 -6.25 10.69
N PHE A 121 -8.52 -5.51 11.57
CA PHE A 121 -7.08 -5.58 11.79
C PHE A 121 -6.84 -6.65 12.86
N LEU A 122 -6.04 -7.65 12.52
CA LEU A 122 -5.77 -8.75 13.42
C LEU A 122 -4.73 -8.33 14.45
N ARG A 123 -4.82 -8.90 15.65
CA ARG A 123 -3.74 -8.78 16.62
C ARG A 123 -2.59 -9.61 16.09
N HIS A 124 -1.54 -8.95 15.63
CA HIS A 124 -0.27 -9.60 15.33
C HIS A 124 0.17 -10.34 16.60
N ARG A 125 0.03 -11.67 16.57
CA ARG A 125 0.76 -12.52 17.50
C ARG A 125 2.08 -12.75 16.81
N ASP A 126 3.18 -12.49 17.50
CA ASP A 126 4.48 -13.03 17.09
C ASP A 126 4.29 -14.54 16.96
N LYS A 127 4.02 -15.03 15.75
CA LYS A 127 4.09 -16.47 15.48
C LYS A 127 5.54 -16.80 15.77
N SER A 128 5.79 -17.55 16.84
CA SER A 128 7.06 -18.22 17.08
C SER A 128 7.23 -19.37 16.07
N ALA A 129 6.94 -19.11 14.79
CA ALA A 129 7.10 -20.07 13.74
C ALA A 129 8.60 -20.22 13.50
N GLU A 130 9.09 -21.46 13.57
CA GLU A 130 10.34 -21.85 12.95
C GLU A 130 10.31 -21.30 11.52
N ARG A 131 11.34 -20.52 11.15
CA ARG A 131 11.45 -19.98 9.79
C ARG A 131 11.47 -21.18 8.85
N GLY A 132 10.50 -21.24 7.94
CA GLY A 132 10.38 -22.31 6.95
C GLY A 132 11.59 -22.34 6.00
N THR A 133 11.61 -23.25 5.04
CA THR A 133 12.69 -23.28 4.05
C THR A 133 12.76 -21.96 3.27
N PRO A 134 13.95 -21.36 3.09
CA PRO A 134 14.14 -20.20 2.24
C PRO A 134 13.68 -20.48 0.80
N VAL A 135 12.89 -19.58 0.24
CA VAL A 135 12.49 -19.60 -1.18
C VAL A 135 13.48 -18.82 -2.03
N VAL A 136 13.88 -17.62 -1.56
CA VAL A 136 14.96 -16.83 -2.15
C VAL A 136 15.81 -16.27 -1.02
N SER A 137 17.13 -16.35 -1.18
CA SER A 137 18.13 -15.73 -0.32
C SER A 137 19.05 -14.84 -1.16
N TRP A 138 19.56 -13.78 -0.54
CA TRP A 138 20.50 -12.86 -1.16
C TRP A 138 21.56 -12.41 -0.16
N GLY A 139 22.70 -11.95 -0.68
CA GLY A 139 23.76 -11.40 0.15
C GLY A 139 24.62 -10.38 -0.58
N GLY A 140 24.81 -9.22 0.06
CA GLY A 140 25.71 -8.18 -0.40
C GLY A 140 25.44 -7.68 -1.81
N LEU A 141 24.17 -7.53 -2.20
CA LEU A 141 23.83 -7.06 -3.53
C LEU A 141 24.26 -5.62 -3.71
N GLU A 142 24.90 -5.34 -4.83
CA GLU A 142 25.22 -3.98 -5.27
C GLU A 142 24.70 -3.76 -6.68
N LYS A 143 24.11 -2.59 -6.91
CA LYS A 143 23.70 -2.16 -8.25
C LYS A 143 23.87 -0.65 -8.45
N THR A 144 24.57 -0.27 -9.50
CA THR A 144 24.72 1.12 -9.93
C THR A 144 23.86 1.38 -11.18
N LEU A 145 23.09 2.46 -11.16
CA LEU A 145 22.25 2.92 -12.27
C LEU A 145 22.47 4.42 -12.49
N GLY A 146 23.41 4.75 -13.38
CA GLY A 146 23.85 6.15 -13.55
C GLY A 146 24.47 6.67 -12.26
N ASP A 147 23.90 7.73 -11.70
CA ASP A 147 24.34 8.34 -10.44
C ASP A 147 23.76 7.68 -9.18
N PHE A 148 22.86 6.71 -9.35
CA PHE A 148 22.20 6.02 -8.24
C PHE A 148 22.91 4.72 -7.87
N THR A 149 23.14 4.49 -6.58
CA THR A 149 23.70 3.23 -6.04
C THR A 149 22.77 2.53 -5.06
N LEU A 150 22.46 1.26 -5.31
CA LEU A 150 21.71 0.39 -4.41
C LEU A 150 22.67 -0.63 -3.77
N THR A 151 22.57 -0.79 -2.45
CA THR A 151 23.27 -1.82 -1.68
C THR A 151 22.28 -2.62 -0.83
N SER A 152 22.59 -3.88 -0.54
CA SER A 152 21.81 -4.71 0.37
C SER A 152 22.66 -5.36 1.46
N GLY A 153 22.04 -5.59 2.62
CA GLY A 153 22.52 -6.61 3.55
C GLY A 153 22.28 -8.03 3.05
N GLU A 154 22.45 -9.00 3.94
CA GLU A 154 22.01 -10.38 3.73
C GLU A 154 20.56 -10.56 4.18
N GLY A 155 19.81 -11.40 3.48
CA GLY A 155 18.43 -11.68 3.81
C GLY A 155 17.88 -12.89 3.06
N ALA A 156 16.70 -13.34 3.51
CA ALA A 156 15.97 -14.42 2.88
C ALA A 156 14.47 -14.25 3.11
N VAL A 157 13.68 -14.69 2.13
CA VAL A 157 12.23 -14.89 2.27
C VAL A 157 11.97 -16.39 2.41
N HIS A 158 11.13 -16.76 3.37
CA HIS A 158 10.82 -18.15 3.69
C HIS A 158 9.45 -18.53 3.14
N ARG A 159 9.21 -19.84 2.99
CA ARG A 159 7.90 -20.35 2.56
C ARG A 159 6.79 -19.86 3.49
N SER A 160 5.66 -19.45 2.90
CA SER A 160 4.49 -18.93 3.61
C SER A 160 4.75 -17.61 4.36
N GLU A 161 5.74 -16.83 3.92
CA GLU A 161 6.06 -15.51 4.45
C GLU A 161 5.66 -14.41 3.45
N VAL A 162 4.97 -13.38 3.94
CA VAL A 162 4.79 -12.14 3.18
C VAL A 162 5.75 -11.07 3.74
N VAL A 163 6.68 -10.64 2.91
CA VAL A 163 7.61 -9.55 3.20
C VAL A 163 7.05 -8.25 2.62
N GLY A 164 6.62 -7.34 3.49
CA GLY A 164 6.33 -5.97 3.08
C GLY A 164 7.63 -5.22 2.77
N VAL A 165 7.61 -4.32 1.79
CA VAL A 165 8.77 -3.54 1.38
C VAL A 165 8.44 -2.06 1.50
N VAL A 166 9.19 -1.34 2.33
CA VAL A 166 8.93 0.06 2.68
C VAL A 166 10.19 0.91 2.53
N GLY A 167 10.02 2.19 2.19
CA GLY A 167 11.11 3.15 2.01
C GLY A 167 10.71 4.30 1.09
N SER A 168 11.49 5.38 1.08
CA SER A 168 11.23 6.54 0.22
C SER A 168 11.28 6.21 -1.27
N ASN A 169 10.69 7.05 -2.10
CA ASN A 169 10.78 6.92 -3.55
C ASN A 169 12.22 7.11 -4.03
N GLY A 170 12.60 6.33 -5.06
CA GLY A 170 13.96 6.39 -5.62
C GLY A 170 15.05 5.74 -4.76
N THR A 171 14.73 5.00 -3.71
CA THR A 171 15.72 4.23 -2.92
C THR A 171 16.02 2.84 -3.49
N GLY A 172 15.47 2.48 -4.65
CA GLY A 172 15.78 1.22 -5.33
C GLY A 172 14.90 0.02 -4.97
N LYS A 173 13.73 0.23 -4.33
CA LYS A 173 12.76 -0.84 -4.01
C LYS A 173 12.42 -1.72 -5.22
N SER A 174 11.90 -1.10 -6.28
CA SER A 174 11.54 -1.81 -7.52
C SER A 174 12.77 -2.40 -8.22
N THR A 175 13.93 -1.74 -8.14
CA THR A 175 15.20 -2.26 -8.69
C THR A 175 15.59 -3.57 -8.01
N MET A 176 15.54 -3.61 -6.67
CA MET A 176 15.86 -4.83 -5.92
C MET A 176 14.86 -5.95 -6.22
N ILE A 177 13.57 -5.64 -6.29
CA ILE A 177 12.56 -6.65 -6.63
C ILE A 177 12.78 -7.20 -8.04
N LYS A 178 13.17 -6.37 -9.02
CA LYS A 178 13.52 -6.84 -10.37
C LYS A 178 14.78 -7.69 -10.40
N ILE A 179 15.77 -7.39 -9.57
CA ILE A 179 16.95 -8.24 -9.38
C ILE A 179 16.53 -9.60 -8.83
N LEU A 180 15.69 -9.63 -7.79
CA LEU A 180 15.16 -10.87 -7.22
C LEU A 180 14.25 -11.62 -8.21
N ALA A 181 13.61 -10.91 -9.15
CA ALA A 181 12.82 -11.47 -10.24
C ALA A 181 13.66 -12.11 -11.36
N GLY A 182 14.98 -11.86 -11.37
CA GLY A 182 15.84 -12.22 -12.51
C GLY A 182 15.62 -11.36 -13.76
N GLU A 183 14.89 -10.24 -13.64
CA GLU A 183 14.63 -9.31 -14.75
C GLU A 183 15.75 -8.26 -14.90
N HIS A 184 16.65 -8.17 -13.94
CA HIS A 184 17.69 -7.16 -13.91
C HIS A 184 18.98 -7.68 -13.30
N ASP A 185 20.12 -7.37 -13.92
CA ASP A 185 21.43 -7.79 -13.42
C ASP A 185 21.85 -6.97 -12.18
N TYR A 186 22.74 -7.56 -11.39
CA TYR A 186 23.42 -6.95 -10.25
C TYR A 186 24.94 -6.93 -10.49
N ASP A 187 25.63 -5.97 -9.88
CA ASP A 187 27.06 -5.71 -10.15
C ASP A 187 27.96 -6.48 -9.18
N ALA A 188 27.49 -6.72 -7.95
CA ALA A 188 28.15 -7.56 -6.95
C ALA A 188 27.11 -8.26 -6.04
N GLY A 189 27.56 -9.25 -5.27
CA GLY A 189 26.74 -10.05 -4.36
C GLY A 189 26.24 -11.35 -5.00
N TRP A 190 25.18 -11.92 -4.42
CA TRP A 190 24.56 -13.14 -4.92
C TRP A 190 23.06 -13.21 -4.59
N VAL A 191 22.31 -13.93 -5.45
CA VAL A 191 20.91 -14.32 -5.25
C VAL A 191 20.77 -15.80 -5.56
N THR A 192 20.00 -16.54 -4.77
CA THR A 192 19.62 -17.92 -5.11
C THR A 192 18.58 -17.93 -6.24
N ALA A 193 18.82 -18.67 -7.31
CA ALA A 193 18.10 -18.52 -8.58
C ALA A 193 16.94 -19.52 -8.82
N ASP A 194 16.51 -20.31 -7.83
CA ASP A 194 15.67 -21.50 -8.07
C ASP A 194 14.18 -21.35 -7.70
N ALA A 195 13.58 -20.15 -7.82
CA ALA A 195 12.16 -19.93 -7.55
C ALA A 195 11.40 -19.55 -8.83
N THR A 196 10.21 -20.12 -9.04
CA THR A 196 9.28 -19.62 -10.06
C THR A 196 8.63 -18.32 -9.57
N ILE A 197 8.57 -17.30 -10.42
CA ILE A 197 8.19 -15.94 -10.03
C ILE A 197 6.95 -15.46 -10.80
N SER A 198 6.01 -14.86 -10.08
CA SER A 198 4.90 -14.12 -10.65
C SER A 198 4.98 -12.66 -10.24
N TYR A 199 5.06 -11.74 -11.21
CA TYR A 199 5.28 -10.32 -10.97
C TYR A 199 4.10 -9.47 -11.44
N LYS A 200 3.60 -8.62 -10.54
CA LYS A 200 2.77 -7.44 -10.83
C LYS A 200 3.67 -6.20 -10.80
N PRO A 201 3.94 -5.55 -11.94
CA PRO A 201 4.74 -4.32 -11.99
C PRO A 201 3.98 -3.08 -11.52
N GLN A 202 4.69 -2.04 -11.11
CA GLN A 202 4.10 -0.76 -10.68
C GLN A 202 3.26 -0.13 -11.81
N HIS A 203 3.86 0.01 -12.99
CA HIS A 203 3.19 0.49 -14.21
C HIS A 203 2.60 -0.69 -14.98
N ILE A 204 1.29 -0.62 -15.25
CA ILE A 204 0.56 -1.67 -15.96
C ILE A 204 0.20 -1.16 -17.36
N ASP A 205 1.09 -1.47 -18.30
CA ASP A 205 0.83 -1.29 -19.73
C ASP A 205 0.19 -2.57 -20.27
N VAL A 206 -1.12 -2.50 -20.53
CA VAL A 206 -1.87 -3.64 -21.06
C VAL A 206 -2.25 -3.37 -22.50
N ASP A 207 -1.54 -4.00 -23.43
CA ASP A 207 -1.93 -4.07 -24.83
C ASP A 207 -2.58 -5.42 -25.13
N PHE A 208 -3.77 -5.62 -24.57
CA PHE A 208 -4.61 -6.79 -24.86
C PHE A 208 -5.87 -6.34 -25.60
N ASP A 209 -6.09 -6.90 -26.78
CA ASP A 209 -7.30 -6.63 -27.55
C ASP A 209 -8.39 -7.68 -27.32
N GLY A 210 -9.16 -7.48 -26.26
CA GLY A 210 -10.25 -8.39 -25.92
C GLY A 210 -11.00 -7.99 -24.66
N SER A 211 -11.88 -8.87 -24.19
CA SER A 211 -12.57 -8.71 -22.91
C SER A 211 -11.68 -9.15 -21.74
N VAL A 212 -11.99 -8.68 -20.53
CA VAL A 212 -11.32 -9.14 -19.30
C VAL A 212 -11.43 -10.66 -19.15
N GLN A 213 -12.59 -11.23 -19.48
CA GLN A 213 -12.77 -12.68 -19.45
C GLN A 213 -11.79 -13.41 -20.38
N LEU A 214 -11.66 -12.94 -21.62
CA LEU A 214 -10.74 -13.57 -22.59
C LEU A 214 -9.28 -13.47 -22.11
N TRP A 215 -8.91 -12.35 -21.47
CA TRP A 215 -7.59 -12.16 -20.92
C TRP A 215 -7.29 -13.11 -19.74
N LEU A 216 -8.24 -13.25 -18.80
CA LEU A 216 -8.11 -14.21 -17.70
C LEU A 216 -8.05 -15.65 -18.21
N ASP A 217 -8.83 -15.97 -19.26
CA ASP A 217 -8.82 -17.29 -19.89
C ASP A 217 -7.48 -17.61 -20.56
N SER A 218 -6.88 -16.64 -21.26
CA SER A 218 -5.58 -16.85 -21.92
C SER A 218 -4.44 -17.02 -20.92
N GLU A 219 -4.48 -16.31 -19.80
CA GLU A 219 -3.39 -16.31 -18.81
C GLU A 219 -3.54 -17.41 -17.75
N LEU A 220 -4.76 -17.68 -17.28
CA LEU A 220 -5.02 -18.55 -16.12
C LEU A 220 -5.78 -19.83 -16.48
N GLY A 221 -6.30 -19.94 -17.71
CA GLY A 221 -7.17 -21.04 -18.13
C GLY A 221 -8.50 -21.08 -17.37
N PRO A 222 -9.14 -22.24 -17.18
CA PRO A 222 -10.46 -22.30 -16.54
C PRO A 222 -10.42 -22.19 -15.01
N ARG A 223 -9.25 -22.26 -14.39
CA ARG A 223 -9.07 -22.38 -12.92
C ARG A 223 -9.61 -21.18 -12.15
N TRP A 224 -9.62 -19.99 -12.74
CA TRP A 224 -10.09 -18.77 -12.06
C TRP A 224 -11.62 -18.72 -11.88
N ARG A 225 -12.37 -19.55 -12.60
CA ARG A 225 -13.85 -19.51 -12.65
C ARG A 225 -14.53 -20.10 -11.42
N SER A 226 -13.85 -20.93 -10.64
CA SER A 226 -14.44 -21.67 -9.53
C SER A 226 -13.47 -21.82 -8.36
N GLY A 227 -13.97 -22.39 -7.26
CA GLY A 227 -13.16 -22.65 -6.07
C GLY A 227 -12.80 -21.40 -5.28
N GLU A 228 -11.76 -21.53 -4.45
CA GLU A 228 -11.34 -20.50 -3.51
C GLU A 228 -10.80 -19.25 -4.21
N PHE A 229 -10.07 -19.41 -5.32
CA PHE A 229 -9.53 -18.29 -6.08
C PHE A 229 -10.64 -17.37 -6.59
N HIS A 230 -11.74 -17.93 -7.09
CA HIS A 230 -12.87 -17.15 -7.56
C HIS A 230 -13.51 -16.32 -6.43
N VAL A 231 -13.65 -16.89 -5.23
CA VAL A 231 -14.28 -16.20 -4.09
C VAL A 231 -13.33 -15.19 -3.44
N ASN A 232 -12.08 -15.59 -3.22
CA ASN A 232 -11.09 -14.82 -2.45
C ASN A 232 -10.40 -13.73 -3.27
N VAL A 233 -10.34 -13.88 -4.60
CA VAL A 233 -9.64 -12.94 -5.49
C VAL A 233 -10.63 -12.29 -6.46
N ILE A 234 -11.29 -13.08 -7.34
CA ILE A 234 -12.11 -12.54 -8.43
C ILE A 234 -13.30 -11.73 -7.89
N LYS A 235 -14.12 -12.32 -7.01
CA LYS A 235 -15.26 -11.62 -6.39
C LYS A 235 -14.83 -10.55 -5.41
N ALA A 236 -13.77 -10.78 -4.63
CA ALA A 236 -13.29 -9.82 -3.64
C ALA A 236 -12.82 -8.51 -4.29
N LEU A 237 -12.17 -8.61 -5.45
CA LEU A 237 -11.70 -7.48 -6.25
C LEU A 237 -12.75 -6.92 -7.23
N GLY A 238 -13.97 -7.48 -7.24
CA GLY A 238 -15.06 -7.06 -8.12
C GLY A 238 -14.84 -7.33 -9.61
N ILE A 239 -13.94 -8.26 -9.96
CA ILE A 239 -13.55 -8.58 -11.34
C ILE A 239 -14.67 -9.34 -12.07
N ASP A 240 -15.54 -10.04 -11.34
CA ASP A 240 -16.72 -10.72 -11.86
C ASP A 240 -17.66 -9.77 -12.64
N GLN A 241 -17.73 -8.51 -12.21
CA GLN A 241 -18.52 -7.47 -12.88
C GLN A 241 -17.81 -6.88 -14.13
N LEU A 242 -16.51 -7.11 -14.25
CA LEU A 242 -15.66 -6.57 -15.32
C LEU A 242 -15.47 -7.54 -16.49
N LEU A 243 -15.83 -8.82 -16.32
CA LEU A 243 -15.64 -9.89 -17.31
C LEU A 243 -16.02 -9.52 -18.76
N PRO A 244 -17.20 -8.92 -19.05
CA PRO A 244 -17.57 -8.56 -20.41
C PRO A 244 -16.90 -7.27 -20.92
N LYS A 245 -16.30 -6.47 -20.04
CA LYS A 245 -15.71 -5.18 -20.38
C LYS A 245 -14.43 -5.40 -21.20
N ARG A 246 -14.18 -4.50 -22.17
CA ARG A 246 -12.91 -4.51 -22.93
C ARG A 246 -11.76 -4.02 -22.05
N VAL A 247 -10.62 -4.68 -22.13
CA VAL A 247 -9.42 -4.35 -21.33
C VAL A 247 -8.97 -2.90 -21.56
N LYS A 248 -8.99 -2.43 -22.81
CA LYS A 248 -8.65 -1.03 -23.18
C LYS A 248 -9.61 0.02 -22.60
N LYS A 249 -10.76 -0.37 -22.04
CA LYS A 249 -11.75 0.52 -21.41
C LYS A 249 -11.72 0.47 -19.87
N LEU A 250 -10.79 -0.28 -19.28
CA LEU A 250 -10.66 -0.35 -17.82
C LEU A 250 -10.12 0.97 -17.26
N SER A 251 -10.69 1.41 -16.14
CA SER A 251 -10.09 2.47 -15.33
C SER A 251 -8.79 2.00 -14.68
N GLY A 252 -8.01 2.93 -14.11
CA GLY A 252 -6.77 2.59 -13.40
C GLY A 252 -6.98 1.54 -12.31
N GLY A 253 -7.95 1.76 -11.41
CA GLY A 253 -8.27 0.82 -10.33
C GLY A 253 -8.83 -0.52 -10.82
N GLU A 254 -9.62 -0.53 -11.89
CA GLU A 254 -10.09 -1.80 -12.50
C GLU A 254 -8.95 -2.60 -13.11
N ARG A 255 -8.03 -1.92 -13.83
CA ARG A 255 -6.84 -2.54 -14.40
C ARG A 255 -5.91 -3.08 -13.33
N GLN A 256 -5.76 -2.33 -12.24
CA GLN A 256 -5.00 -2.74 -11.06
C GLN A 256 -5.58 -4.01 -10.45
N ALA A 257 -6.89 -4.05 -10.21
CA ALA A 257 -7.58 -5.23 -9.68
C ALA A 257 -7.34 -6.48 -10.54
N VAL A 258 -7.53 -6.37 -11.87
CA VAL A 258 -7.29 -7.49 -12.79
C VAL A 258 -5.83 -7.93 -12.78
N SER A 259 -4.88 -7.00 -12.70
CA SER A 259 -3.44 -7.32 -12.70
C SER A 259 -3.01 -8.02 -11.42
N ILE A 260 -3.57 -7.64 -10.27
CA ILE A 260 -3.38 -8.37 -9.01
C ILE A 260 -3.91 -9.79 -9.15
N ALA A 261 -5.10 -9.98 -9.73
CA ALA A 261 -5.66 -11.32 -9.93
C ALA A 261 -4.82 -12.17 -10.89
N LEU A 262 -4.32 -11.62 -11.99
CA LEU A 262 -3.43 -12.33 -12.91
C LEU A 262 -2.14 -12.77 -12.21
N CYS A 263 -1.54 -11.88 -11.42
CA CYS A 263 -0.36 -12.20 -10.63
C CYS A 263 -0.63 -13.35 -9.65
N LEU A 264 -1.71 -13.27 -8.87
CA LEU A 264 -2.08 -14.28 -7.87
C LEU A 264 -2.55 -15.61 -8.48
N GLY A 265 -3.03 -15.60 -9.73
CA GLY A 265 -3.56 -16.78 -10.41
C GLY A 265 -2.50 -17.66 -11.07
N ARG A 266 -1.30 -17.12 -11.31
CA ARG A 266 -0.16 -17.87 -11.84
C ARG A 266 0.39 -18.81 -10.76
N ASP A 267 0.86 -19.98 -11.16
CA ASP A 267 1.55 -20.91 -10.26
C ASP A 267 3.01 -20.49 -10.14
N ALA A 268 3.37 -19.94 -8.99
CA ALA A 268 4.71 -19.43 -8.69
C ALA A 268 5.08 -19.74 -7.24
N ASP A 269 6.37 -19.81 -6.93
CA ASP A 269 6.89 -19.97 -5.57
C ASP A 269 6.99 -18.64 -4.84
N LEU A 270 7.26 -17.57 -5.59
CA LEU A 270 7.39 -16.21 -5.10
C LEU A 270 6.53 -15.23 -5.93
N TYR A 271 5.71 -14.44 -5.24
CA TYR A 271 4.87 -13.41 -5.84
C TYR A 271 5.45 -12.03 -5.53
N LEU A 272 5.62 -11.20 -6.56
CA LEU A 272 6.16 -9.86 -6.44
C LEU A 272 5.04 -8.87 -6.79
N LEU A 273 4.63 -8.03 -5.84
CA LEU A 273 3.57 -7.04 -6.06
C LEU A 273 4.12 -5.64 -5.79
N ASP A 274 4.29 -4.87 -6.86
CA ASP A 274 4.77 -3.49 -6.79
C ASP A 274 3.61 -2.50 -6.83
N GLU A 275 3.41 -1.80 -5.71
CA GLU A 275 2.32 -0.86 -5.42
C GLU A 275 0.93 -1.42 -5.79
N PRO A 276 0.50 -2.54 -5.17
CA PRO A 276 -0.83 -3.11 -5.40
C PRO A 276 -1.97 -2.17 -4.96
N SER A 277 -1.76 -1.26 -4.00
CA SER A 277 -2.80 -0.31 -3.55
C SER A 277 -3.05 0.86 -4.51
N ALA A 278 -2.15 1.10 -5.47
CA ALA A 278 -2.23 2.26 -6.36
C ALA A 278 -3.55 2.32 -7.13
N HIS A 279 -4.13 3.52 -7.25
CA HIS A 279 -5.42 3.79 -7.92
C HIS A 279 -6.65 3.06 -7.35
N LEU A 280 -6.50 2.24 -6.31
CA LEU A 280 -7.61 1.60 -5.63
C LEU A 280 -8.20 2.57 -4.60
N ASP A 281 -9.53 2.57 -4.49
CA ASP A 281 -10.23 3.23 -3.40
C ASP A 281 -9.97 2.50 -2.06
N ALA A 282 -10.30 3.16 -0.95
CA ALA A 282 -10.05 2.64 0.39
C ALA A 282 -10.63 1.23 0.64
N ASN A 283 -11.75 0.86 0.01
CA ASN A 283 -12.32 -0.48 0.18
C ASN A 283 -11.57 -1.51 -0.68
N ALA A 284 -11.33 -1.19 -1.95
CA ALA A 284 -10.63 -2.07 -2.88
C ALA A 284 -9.20 -2.38 -2.42
N ARG A 285 -8.48 -1.40 -1.83
CA ARG A 285 -7.16 -1.62 -1.21
C ARG A 285 -7.21 -2.72 -0.16
N MET A 286 -8.21 -2.68 0.71
CA MET A 286 -8.30 -3.58 1.86
C MET A 286 -8.72 -4.99 1.43
N GLU A 287 -9.58 -5.10 0.41
CA GLU A 287 -9.90 -6.39 -0.19
C GLU A 287 -8.72 -6.97 -0.98
N ALA A 288 -7.90 -6.13 -1.65
CA ALA A 288 -6.67 -6.56 -2.28
C ALA A 288 -5.64 -7.08 -1.27
N ALA A 289 -5.40 -6.37 -0.16
CA ALA A 289 -4.51 -6.84 0.90
C ALA A 289 -4.96 -8.19 1.47
N LYS A 290 -6.27 -8.37 1.72
CA LYS A 290 -6.85 -9.64 2.17
C LYS A 290 -6.73 -10.74 1.12
N ALA A 291 -6.93 -10.43 -0.15
CA ALA A 291 -6.83 -11.39 -1.25
C ALA A 291 -5.40 -11.92 -1.33
N ILE A 292 -4.40 -11.04 -1.34
CA ILE A 292 -2.97 -11.42 -1.34
C ILE A 292 -2.66 -12.28 -0.12
N ARG A 293 -3.01 -11.82 1.08
CA ARG A 293 -2.77 -12.54 2.34
C ARG A 293 -3.34 -13.95 2.31
N ARG A 294 -4.61 -14.09 1.93
CA ARG A 294 -5.30 -15.40 1.88
C ARG A 294 -4.70 -16.32 0.82
N THR A 295 -4.32 -15.79 -0.34
CA THR A 295 -3.69 -16.60 -1.38
C THR A 295 -2.34 -17.14 -0.92
N MET A 296 -1.53 -16.33 -0.24
CA MET A 296 -0.23 -16.78 0.29
C MET A 296 -0.41 -17.84 1.38
N GLU A 297 -1.38 -17.65 2.28
CA GLU A 297 -1.69 -18.61 3.35
C GLU A 297 -2.28 -19.93 2.81
N ALA A 298 -3.23 -19.87 1.87
CA ALA A 298 -3.93 -21.06 1.37
C ALA A 298 -3.04 -21.94 0.48
N ASN A 299 -2.12 -21.32 -0.27
CA ASN A 299 -1.26 -22.02 -1.22
C ASN A 299 0.15 -22.29 -0.67
N GLU A 300 0.44 -21.91 0.58
CA GLU A 300 1.77 -21.98 1.20
C GLU A 300 2.87 -21.30 0.35
N LYS A 301 2.54 -20.13 -0.21
CA LYS A 301 3.42 -19.35 -1.08
C LYS A 301 3.93 -18.09 -0.38
N SER A 302 4.95 -17.48 -0.96
CA SER A 302 5.63 -16.32 -0.38
C SER A 302 5.47 -15.10 -1.26
N ALA A 303 5.53 -13.90 -0.69
CA ALA A 303 5.41 -12.67 -1.48
C ALA A 303 6.31 -11.54 -0.99
N PHE A 304 6.75 -10.70 -1.92
CA PHE A 304 7.17 -9.33 -1.64
C PHE A 304 6.07 -8.36 -2.05
N VAL A 305 5.72 -7.45 -1.15
CA VAL A 305 4.70 -6.44 -1.38
C VAL A 305 5.28 -5.05 -1.13
N ILE A 306 5.54 -4.29 -2.19
CA ILE A 306 5.94 -2.88 -2.09
C ILE A 306 4.68 -2.04 -2.00
N ASP A 307 4.50 -1.30 -0.91
CA ASP A 307 3.39 -0.36 -0.78
C ASP A 307 3.74 0.78 0.19
N HIS A 308 2.99 1.88 0.10
CA HIS A 308 3.14 3.05 0.98
C HIS A 308 1.97 3.20 1.96
N ASP A 309 0.90 2.43 1.78
CA ASP A 309 -0.26 2.42 2.65
C ASP A 309 0.00 1.54 3.89
N VAL A 310 0.07 2.16 5.06
CA VAL A 310 0.38 1.48 6.33
C VAL A 310 -0.66 0.42 6.69
N TYR A 311 -1.94 0.62 6.34
CA TYR A 311 -2.97 -0.38 6.60
C TYR A 311 -2.82 -1.58 5.67
N PHE A 312 -2.47 -1.33 4.41
CA PHE A 312 -2.17 -2.39 3.46
C PHE A 312 -1.02 -3.27 3.95
N ILE A 313 0.10 -2.63 4.33
CA ILE A 313 1.29 -3.31 4.86
C ILE A 313 0.98 -4.07 6.16
N ASP A 314 0.22 -3.48 7.09
CA ASP A 314 -0.18 -4.13 8.36
C ASP A 314 -1.05 -5.37 8.15
N ILE A 315 -1.92 -5.37 7.13
CA ILE A 315 -2.79 -6.51 6.83
C ILE A 315 -2.02 -7.65 6.15
N VAL A 316 -1.13 -7.31 5.23
CA VAL A 316 -0.53 -8.31 4.33
C VAL A 316 0.73 -8.93 4.93
N SER A 317 1.56 -8.16 5.63
CA SER A 317 2.96 -8.52 5.90
C SER A 317 3.16 -9.27 7.22
N ASP A 318 4.12 -10.21 7.23
CA ASP A 318 4.64 -10.87 8.43
C ASP A 318 6.01 -10.30 8.84
N SER A 319 6.80 -9.85 7.85
CA SER A 319 8.11 -9.21 8.01
C SER A 319 8.24 -8.00 7.09
N LEU A 320 9.30 -7.22 7.29
CA LEU A 320 9.55 -5.98 6.56
C LEU A 320 10.99 -5.86 6.07
N LEU A 321 11.14 -5.61 4.79
CA LEU A 321 12.39 -5.15 4.17
C LEU A 321 12.35 -3.61 4.10
N VAL A 322 13.30 -2.97 4.78
CA VAL A 322 13.35 -1.51 4.95
C VAL A 322 14.44 -0.93 4.06
N PHE A 323 14.05 0.02 3.21
CA PHE A 323 14.96 0.79 2.36
C PHE A 323 15.23 2.16 2.98
N GLU A 324 16.50 2.41 3.28
CA GLU A 324 17.03 3.67 3.80
C GLU A 324 17.88 4.35 2.71
N GLY A 325 18.19 5.64 2.88
CA GLY A 325 19.03 6.41 1.96
C GLY A 325 18.32 7.62 1.34
N GLN A 326 18.97 8.23 0.35
CA GLN A 326 18.49 9.41 -0.33
C GLN A 326 17.98 9.05 -1.73
N GLY A 327 16.69 9.30 -1.97
CA GLY A 327 16.03 8.99 -3.25
C GLY A 327 16.77 9.58 -4.45
N GLY A 328 17.10 8.72 -5.42
CA GLY A 328 17.84 9.08 -6.64
C GLY A 328 19.35 9.19 -6.49
N VAL A 329 19.89 9.02 -5.27
CA VAL A 329 21.34 9.06 -4.99
C VAL A 329 21.81 7.70 -4.47
N GLU A 330 21.27 7.26 -3.34
CA GLU A 330 21.66 5.98 -2.74
C GLU A 330 20.49 5.30 -2.04
N GLY A 331 20.51 3.97 -2.07
CA GLY A 331 19.56 3.12 -1.40
C GLY A 331 20.26 1.99 -0.66
N ARG A 332 19.83 1.71 0.56
CA ARG A 332 20.30 0.58 1.36
C ARG A 332 19.13 -0.27 1.83
N ALA A 333 19.07 -1.50 1.36
CA ALA A 333 18.07 -2.48 1.78
C ALA A 333 18.56 -3.24 3.03
N THR A 334 17.72 -3.27 4.07
CA THR A 334 18.01 -3.96 5.34
C THR A 334 16.81 -4.78 5.81
N GLY A 335 17.09 -5.97 6.37
CA GLY A 335 16.07 -6.96 6.75
C GLY A 335 16.06 -8.18 5.82
N PRO A 336 14.99 -9.00 5.82
CA PRO A 336 13.68 -8.72 6.43
C PRO A 336 13.68 -8.80 7.96
N TYR A 337 13.16 -7.76 8.61
CA TYR A 337 12.92 -7.70 10.05
C TYR A 337 11.53 -8.22 10.39
N ARG A 338 11.29 -8.63 11.64
CA ARG A 338 9.89 -8.85 12.07
C ARG A 338 9.09 -7.58 11.90
N LEU A 339 7.80 -7.69 11.59
CA LEU A 339 6.94 -6.54 11.28
C LEU A 339 7.09 -5.38 12.27
N ARG A 340 7.02 -5.64 13.59
CA ARG A 340 7.15 -4.58 14.61
C ARG A 340 8.52 -3.89 14.58
N GLU A 341 9.59 -4.67 14.46
CA GLU A 341 10.96 -4.14 14.41
C GLU A 341 11.19 -3.30 13.15
N GLY A 342 10.78 -3.82 11.98
CA GLY A 342 10.87 -3.11 10.71
C GLY A 342 10.03 -1.83 10.70
N MET A 343 8.81 -1.88 11.25
CA MET A 343 7.96 -0.69 11.37
C MET A 343 8.56 0.33 12.32
N ASN A 344 9.12 -0.08 13.47
CA ASN A 344 9.78 0.85 14.40
C ASN A 344 10.94 1.58 13.72
N ARG A 345 11.78 0.84 12.98
CA ARG A 345 12.90 1.41 12.25
C ARG A 345 12.44 2.38 11.16
N PHE A 346 11.49 1.94 10.34
CA PHE A 346 10.95 2.75 9.24
C PHE A 346 10.29 4.02 9.75
N LEU A 347 9.39 3.90 10.73
CA LEU A 347 8.62 5.03 11.25
C LEU A 347 9.46 6.00 12.08
N ALA A 348 10.54 5.54 12.71
CA ALA A 348 11.53 6.42 13.33
C ALA A 348 12.17 7.35 12.29
N GLY A 349 12.50 6.84 11.10
CA GLY A 349 13.00 7.66 9.99
C GLY A 349 11.95 8.64 9.43
N VAL A 350 10.68 8.23 9.42
CA VAL A 350 9.55 9.07 8.97
C VAL A 350 9.17 10.14 10.01
N ASP A 351 9.62 9.99 11.25
CA ASP A 351 9.30 10.88 12.37
C ASP A 351 7.80 10.86 12.74
N VAL A 352 7.19 9.66 12.80
CA VAL A 352 5.77 9.49 13.15
C VAL A 352 5.57 8.27 14.04
N THR A 353 4.65 8.35 14.99
CA THR A 353 4.31 7.21 15.86
C THR A 353 2.88 6.71 15.62
N PHE A 354 2.71 5.40 15.76
CA PHE A 354 1.44 4.69 15.61
C PHE A 354 1.10 3.91 16.88
N ARG A 355 -0.19 3.88 17.20
CA ARG A 355 -0.81 3.03 18.21
C ARG A 355 -1.95 2.22 17.60
N ARG A 356 -2.57 1.34 18.39
CA ARG A 356 -3.80 0.66 17.97
C ARG A 356 -5.04 1.46 18.38
N ASP A 357 -6.01 1.57 17.49
CA ASP A 357 -7.35 2.02 17.91
C ASP A 357 -7.96 0.98 18.85
N HIS A 358 -8.67 1.43 19.89
CA HIS A 358 -9.27 0.54 20.87
C HIS A 358 -10.35 -0.36 20.27
N ASP A 359 -11.14 0.16 19.33
CA ASP A 359 -12.34 -0.50 18.83
C ASP A 359 -12.03 -1.32 17.59
N SER A 360 -11.38 -0.71 16.59
CA SER A 360 -11.09 -1.35 15.31
C SER A 360 -9.74 -2.06 15.25
N ARG A 361 -8.87 -1.85 16.25
CA ARG A 361 -7.47 -2.34 16.27
C ARG A 361 -6.62 -1.91 15.07
N ARG A 362 -7.10 -0.95 14.28
CA ARG A 362 -6.33 -0.38 13.18
C ARG A 362 -5.10 0.36 13.70
N PRO A 363 -4.00 0.40 12.94
CA PRO A 363 -2.94 1.36 13.19
C PRO A 363 -3.51 2.79 13.18
N ARG A 364 -3.07 3.63 14.10
CA ARG A 364 -3.54 5.00 14.21
C ARG A 364 -2.36 5.90 14.53
N ILE A 365 -2.16 6.90 13.68
CA ILE A 365 -1.11 7.91 13.87
C ILE A 365 -1.44 8.73 15.12
N ASN A 366 -0.43 9.01 15.94
CA ASN A 366 -0.56 9.98 17.02
C ASN A 366 -0.37 11.40 16.49
N LYS A 367 -1.14 12.35 17.04
CA LYS A 367 -0.85 13.76 16.81
C LYS A 367 0.54 14.08 17.38
N ASN A 368 1.32 14.87 16.63
CA ASN A 368 2.65 15.32 17.02
C ASN A 368 2.61 15.94 18.41
N ASP A 369 3.62 15.63 19.23
CA ASP A 369 3.76 16.15 20.60
C ASP A 369 2.59 15.84 21.55
N SER A 370 1.73 14.90 21.19
CA SER A 370 0.75 14.37 22.14
C SER A 370 1.47 13.58 23.25
N ARG A 371 0.80 13.40 24.39
CA ARG A 371 1.35 12.61 25.51
C ARG A 371 1.80 11.21 25.06
N LYS A 372 0.95 10.51 24.27
CA LYS A 372 1.27 9.17 23.77
C LYS A 372 2.42 9.17 22.77
N ASP A 373 2.50 10.18 21.90
CA ASP A 373 3.61 10.34 20.95
C ASP A 373 4.95 10.48 21.69
N ARG A 374 5.01 11.34 22.71
CA ARG A 374 6.22 11.50 23.54
C ARG A 374 6.60 10.22 24.30
N GLU A 375 5.61 9.53 24.89
CA GLU A 375 5.84 8.26 25.61
C GLU A 375 6.43 7.19 24.66
N GLN A 376 5.88 7.06 23.46
CA GLN A 376 6.35 6.09 22.44
C GLN A 376 7.73 6.44 21.88
N ARG A 377 8.00 7.71 21.60
CA ARG A 377 9.33 8.17 21.15
C ARG A 377 10.40 7.86 22.19
N ASN A 378 10.12 8.12 23.47
CA ASN A 378 11.05 7.86 24.55
C ASN A 378 11.35 6.36 24.75
N SER A 379 10.40 5.48 24.44
CA SER A 379 10.60 4.03 24.52
C SER A 379 11.10 3.39 23.22
N GLY A 380 11.17 4.15 22.13
CA GLY A 380 11.48 3.62 20.79
C GLY A 380 10.34 2.79 20.17
N ASP A 381 9.12 2.86 20.71
CA ASP A 381 7.95 2.10 20.24
C ASP A 381 7.11 2.91 19.24
N TYR A 382 7.68 3.20 18.07
CA TYR A 382 7.02 3.94 17.00
C TYR A 382 5.82 3.18 16.37
N TYR A 383 5.72 1.87 16.57
CA TYR A 383 4.65 1.02 16.10
C TYR A 383 4.10 0.12 17.21
N SER A 384 3.25 0.69 18.05
CA SER A 384 2.72 -0.02 19.21
C SER A 384 1.59 -0.98 18.84
N TYR A 385 1.59 -2.14 19.50
CA TYR A 385 0.46 -3.09 19.48
C TYR A 385 -0.58 -2.79 20.58
N ASP A 386 -0.28 -1.84 21.45
CA ASP A 386 -1.18 -1.37 22.50
C ASP A 386 -2.03 -0.18 22.04
N ALA A 387 -3.15 0.03 22.75
CA ALA A 387 -4.18 1.02 22.38
C ALA A 387 -4.03 2.39 23.06
#